data_AF-A0A9P7FKD0-F1
#
_entry.id   AF-A0A9P7FKD0-F1
#
_cell.length_a   1.000
_cell.length_b   1.000
_cell.length_c   1.000
_cell.angle_alpha   90.00
_cell.angle_beta   90.00
_cell.angle_gamma   90.00
#
_symmetry.space_group_name_H-M   'P 1'
#
loop_
_entity.id
_entity.type
_entity.pdbx_description
1 polymer ?
#
loop_
_entity_poly.entity_id
_entity_poly.type
_entity_poly.pdbx_seq_one_letter_code
_entity_poly.pdbx_strand_id
1 'polypeptide(L)'
;MLKVIPRIYRYRSLPLSIQELNRTSCTTILQRHYSSQTGQPITSPVDSSSQSISASGPGSISFAHPKDPRSGHGYSDLNPAPPSSSPPPEDALALPTTLSGPPACAYQPNPQQSYAVPPFHTHAFVAALEKSFPTPTARSLMRATRALLVDRIGRVRREGLTVKDLDNQAYLFRAALSELRAEQTARSRNESATIRSATAALRREVDRLDVKMKEDLGTLKHDIQMELDTRKNESKAQLKQQTIAIEEVLNKAIITLSDLRANMEEVKWNNMRQAVAALGAFVLSIVIGMELYTFRQPKPPPPPPAVLKERSPPNGEAVSQVS
;
A
#
# COMPACT_ATOMS: atom_id res chain seq x y z
N MET A 1 -54.46 -57.13 -2.11
CA MET A 1 -55.05 -56.28 -1.03
C MET A 1 -53.87 -55.59 -0.35
N LEU A 2 -53.78 -54.26 -0.19
CA LEU A 2 -54.59 -53.33 0.65
C LEU A 2 -54.61 -53.80 2.11
N LYS A 3 -54.31 -53.00 3.16
CA LYS A 3 -54.16 -51.53 3.38
C LYS A 3 -53.27 -51.31 4.68
N VAL A 4 -52.72 -50.16 5.11
CA VAL A 4 -52.67 -48.72 4.70
C VAL A 4 -51.39 -48.03 5.29
N ILE A 5 -51.27 -46.69 5.24
CA ILE A 5 -50.10 -45.77 5.47
C ILE A 5 -50.66 -44.40 6.03
N PRO A 6 -49.95 -43.41 6.67
CA PRO A 6 -48.50 -43.15 6.90
C PRO A 6 -48.03 -42.69 8.33
N ARG A 7 -46.69 -42.60 8.56
CA ARG A 7 -45.95 -41.40 9.10
C ARG A 7 -44.44 -41.57 8.77
N ILE A 8 -43.77 -40.74 7.95
CA ILE A 8 -43.44 -39.30 8.05
C ILE A 8 -42.51 -39.06 9.27
N TYR A 9 -41.26 -38.62 9.14
CA TYR A 9 -40.71 -37.58 8.25
C TYR A 9 -39.61 -37.99 7.25
N ARG A 10 -39.46 -37.20 6.17
CA ARG A 10 -38.23 -37.08 5.38
C ARG A 10 -37.35 -35.97 5.95
N TYR A 11 -36.03 -36.09 5.81
CA TYR A 11 -35.17 -34.95 5.51
C TYR A 11 -34.36 -35.23 4.24
N ARG A 12 -34.47 -34.34 3.25
CA ARG A 12 -33.66 -34.33 2.02
C ARG A 12 -32.97 -32.97 1.95
N SER A 13 -31.74 -32.96 1.46
CA SER A 13 -30.89 -31.78 1.31
C SER A 13 -31.47 -30.69 0.41
N LEU A 14 -31.01 -29.45 0.64
CA LEU A 14 -30.37 -28.55 -0.35
C LEU A 14 -29.69 -27.38 0.42
N PRO A 15 -28.74 -26.64 -0.18
CA PRO A 15 -27.90 -25.65 0.52
C PRO A 15 -28.48 -24.23 0.50
N LEU A 16 -27.90 -23.35 1.33
CA LEU A 16 -28.14 -21.91 1.32
C LEU A 16 -27.01 -21.21 0.55
N SER A 17 -27.37 -20.44 -0.48
CA SER A 17 -26.46 -19.52 -1.18
C SER A 17 -27.17 -18.19 -1.46
N ILE A 18 -26.42 -17.11 -1.20
CA ILE A 18 -26.54 -15.71 -1.63
C ILE A 18 -27.75 -15.37 -2.54
N GLN A 19 -28.61 -14.45 -2.07
CA GLN A 19 -29.05 -13.33 -2.92
C GLN A 19 -29.36 -12.06 -2.12
N GLU A 20 -28.81 -10.95 -2.62
CA GLU A 20 -29.18 -9.53 -2.45
C GLU A 20 -30.44 -9.16 -1.64
N LEU A 21 -30.27 -8.24 -0.69
CA LEU A 21 -31.15 -7.07 -0.63
C LEU A 21 -30.41 -5.80 -0.16
N ASN A 22 -29.92 -5.03 -1.12
CA ASN A 22 -29.43 -3.67 -0.95
C ASN A 22 -30.40 -2.80 -0.12
N ARG A 23 -29.90 -2.18 0.95
CA ARG A 23 -30.61 -1.08 1.64
C ARG A 23 -29.65 0.03 2.10
N THR A 24 -29.42 0.97 1.20
CA THR A 24 -28.77 2.26 1.52
C THR A 24 -29.42 2.95 2.72
N SER A 25 -28.60 3.40 3.66
CA SER A 25 -28.99 4.34 4.73
C SER A 25 -27.90 5.39 4.85
N CYS A 26 -28.18 6.61 4.40
CA CYS A 26 -27.21 7.70 4.38
C CYS A 26 -27.05 8.31 5.78
N THR A 27 -25.81 8.45 6.24
CA THR A 27 -25.46 9.31 7.39
C THR A 27 -24.62 10.48 6.91
N THR A 28 -25.26 11.63 6.79
CA THR A 28 -24.67 12.95 6.50
C THR A 28 -25.32 13.94 7.47
N ILE A 29 -24.70 15.11 7.70
CA ILE A 29 -24.85 16.05 8.84
C ILE A 29 -23.74 15.78 9.89
N LEU A 30 -22.94 16.76 10.34
CA LEU A 30 -23.06 18.24 10.22
C LEU A 30 -21.71 18.90 9.86
N GLN A 31 -21.65 19.61 8.73
CA GLN A 31 -20.54 20.52 8.40
C GLN A 31 -20.86 21.93 8.92
N ARG A 32 -20.19 22.37 9.99
CA ARG A 32 -20.38 23.73 10.54
C ARG A 32 -19.47 24.73 9.82
N HIS A 33 -20.07 25.63 9.04
CA HIS A 33 -19.41 26.82 8.53
C HIS A 33 -18.91 27.73 9.67
N TYR A 34 -17.74 28.31 9.47
CA TYR A 34 -17.45 29.71 9.83
C TYR A 34 -16.75 30.35 8.63
N SER A 35 -16.94 31.66 8.44
CA SER A 35 -16.48 32.35 7.22
C SER A 35 -15.82 33.69 7.57
N SER A 36 -14.93 34.12 6.66
CA SER A 36 -14.46 35.51 6.48
C SER A 36 -13.51 36.09 7.55
N GLN A 37 -12.23 36.27 7.18
CA GLN A 37 -11.76 37.62 6.85
C GLN A 37 -10.51 37.66 5.94
N THR A 38 -10.59 38.58 4.99
CA THR A 38 -9.56 39.32 4.20
C THR A 38 -8.08 39.26 4.61
N GLY A 39 -7.16 39.19 3.62
CA GLY A 39 -5.79 39.71 3.77
C GLY A 39 -4.70 39.12 2.85
N GLN A 40 -4.27 39.87 1.83
CA GLN A 40 -2.98 39.78 1.10
C GLN A 40 -2.37 41.21 1.13
N PRO A 41 -1.05 41.46 0.93
CA PRO A 41 -0.10 40.64 0.16
C PRO A 41 1.31 40.47 0.78
N ILE A 42 2.24 40.00 -0.06
CA ILE A 42 3.67 39.74 0.12
C ILE A 42 4.50 40.97 0.52
N THR A 43 5.38 40.85 1.53
CA THR A 43 6.77 41.39 1.52
C THR A 43 7.69 40.70 2.54
N SER A 44 8.94 40.46 2.11
CA SER A 44 10.17 40.31 2.93
C SER A 44 11.11 41.48 2.55
N PRO A 45 12.25 41.79 3.23
CA PRO A 45 13.12 40.92 4.04
C PRO A 45 13.79 41.62 5.27
N VAL A 46 15.01 41.18 5.62
CA VAL A 46 16.01 41.77 6.55
C VAL A 46 15.72 41.56 8.05
N ASP A 47 16.50 40.73 8.78
CA ASP A 47 17.89 40.86 9.29
C ASP A 47 17.99 41.72 10.58
N SER A 48 18.80 41.42 11.60
CA SER A 48 19.75 40.29 11.77
C SER A 48 20.14 40.07 13.25
N SER A 49 21.05 39.13 13.48
CA SER A 49 21.93 38.99 14.66
C SER A 49 21.36 38.51 15.99
N SER A 50 22.13 37.76 16.82
CA SER A 50 23.39 37.03 16.56
C SER A 50 23.74 36.09 17.72
N GLN A 51 24.16 34.85 17.44
CA GLN A 51 25.34 34.14 17.98
C GLN A 51 25.19 32.59 17.87
N SER A 52 26.21 31.79 17.55
CA SER A 52 27.44 32.05 16.76
C SER A 52 28.22 30.76 16.49
N ILE A 53 28.66 30.56 15.24
CA ILE A 53 30.00 30.05 14.83
C ILE A 53 30.36 28.61 15.31
N SER A 54 30.21 27.57 14.48
CA SER A 54 31.17 27.07 13.44
C SER A 54 32.22 26.06 14.00
N ALA A 55 32.93 25.23 13.22
CA ALA A 55 33.20 25.28 11.78
C ALA A 55 33.41 23.91 11.09
N SER A 56 33.33 23.95 9.75
CA SER A 56 34.09 23.15 8.75
C SER A 56 34.09 21.61 8.79
N GLY A 57 33.52 21.01 7.74
CA GLY A 57 34.08 19.81 7.09
C GLY A 57 35.14 20.21 6.02
N PRO A 58 35.21 19.61 4.81
CA PRO A 58 34.41 18.51 4.28
C PRO A 58 35.19 17.40 3.53
N GLY A 59 34.51 16.26 3.29
CA GLY A 59 34.60 15.52 2.02
C GLY A 59 35.80 14.58 1.75
N SER A 60 35.50 13.30 1.51
CA SER A 60 35.85 12.62 0.24
C SER A 60 35.10 11.28 0.12
N ILE A 61 35.06 10.70 -1.08
CA ILE A 61 34.38 9.44 -1.40
C ILE A 61 35.41 8.50 -2.04
N SER A 62 35.37 7.21 -1.74
CA SER A 62 36.07 6.19 -2.55
C SER A 62 35.31 4.86 -2.55
N PHE A 63 35.59 4.01 -3.55
CA PHE A 63 34.74 2.89 -3.99
C PHE A 63 35.47 1.53 -3.97
N ALA A 64 34.65 0.46 -3.99
CA ALA A 64 34.93 -0.89 -4.53
C ALA A 64 35.94 -1.86 -3.83
N HIS A 65 35.42 -3.01 -3.36
CA HIS A 65 35.45 -4.35 -4.02
C HIS A 65 36.45 -4.58 -5.20
N PRO A 66 36.84 -5.83 -5.62
CA PRO A 66 36.71 -7.18 -5.01
C PRO A 66 38.00 -8.08 -4.98
N LYS A 67 37.97 -9.13 -4.13
CA LYS A 67 38.39 -10.55 -4.41
C LYS A 67 39.89 -11.00 -4.55
N ASP A 68 40.28 -11.92 -3.64
CA ASP A 68 41.26 -13.05 -3.75
C ASP A 68 42.79 -12.79 -3.97
N PRO A 69 43.71 -13.76 -3.73
CA PRO A 69 43.67 -14.92 -2.80
C PRO A 69 45.00 -15.29 -2.04
N ARG A 70 44.89 -16.20 -1.06
CA ARG A 70 45.85 -17.31 -0.72
C ARG A 70 47.32 -17.01 -0.35
N SER A 71 47.64 -17.13 0.95
CA SER A 71 48.86 -17.77 1.55
C SER A 71 48.71 -17.80 3.09
N GLY A 72 49.31 -18.69 3.88
CA GLY A 72 50.12 -19.88 3.56
C GLY A 72 51.00 -20.29 4.76
N HIS A 73 50.76 -21.47 5.36
CA HIS A 73 51.39 -22.01 6.58
C HIS A 73 51.10 -21.23 7.89
N GLY A 74 51.07 -21.87 9.07
CA GLY A 74 51.11 -23.32 9.33
C GLY A 74 51.17 -23.70 10.82
N TYR A 75 51.09 -25.02 11.05
CA TYR A 75 51.60 -25.82 12.18
C TYR A 75 51.24 -25.50 13.66
N SER A 76 50.91 -26.61 14.34
CA SER A 76 51.06 -26.91 15.77
C SER A 76 49.88 -26.63 16.72
N ASP A 77 49.65 -27.66 17.52
CA ASP A 77 48.68 -27.82 18.60
C ASP A 77 48.76 -26.77 19.71
N LEU A 78 47.65 -26.62 20.45
CA LEU A 78 47.67 -26.88 21.91
C LEU A 78 46.25 -27.10 22.45
N ASN A 79 46.07 -28.13 23.26
CA ASN A 79 44.84 -28.47 23.96
C ASN A 79 44.77 -27.81 25.36
N PRO A 80 43.66 -27.13 25.74
CA PRO A 80 43.39 -26.77 27.12
C PRO A 80 42.23 -27.59 27.74
N ALA A 81 42.47 -28.13 28.94
CA ALA A 81 41.46 -28.76 29.79
C ALA A 81 40.65 -27.69 30.59
N PRO A 82 39.58 -28.04 31.33
CA PRO A 82 38.43 -27.15 31.59
C PRO A 82 38.59 -26.23 32.81
N PRO A 83 37.61 -25.33 33.02
CA PRO A 83 36.81 -25.49 34.25
C PRO A 83 35.27 -25.52 34.04
N SER A 84 34.61 -25.96 35.10
CA SER A 84 33.21 -26.37 35.25
C SER A 84 32.11 -25.31 35.17
N SER A 85 30.87 -25.81 35.09
CA SER A 85 29.62 -25.32 35.73
C SER A 85 28.70 -24.29 35.03
N SER A 86 27.83 -24.76 34.13
CA SER A 86 26.40 -24.41 34.05
C SER A 86 25.61 -25.53 33.32
N PRO A 87 24.30 -25.75 33.59
CA PRO A 87 23.54 -26.86 32.98
C PRO A 87 22.92 -26.51 31.60
N PRO A 88 22.66 -27.51 30.73
CA PRO A 88 21.91 -27.34 29.49
C PRO A 88 20.38 -27.29 29.72
N PRO A 89 19.60 -26.74 28.75
CA PRO A 89 18.13 -26.77 28.81
C PRO A 89 17.57 -28.13 28.40
N GLU A 90 16.98 -28.88 29.34
CA GLU A 90 16.26 -30.14 29.08
C GLU A 90 14.84 -29.89 28.56
N ASP A 91 14.71 -29.47 27.31
CA ASP A 91 13.41 -29.23 26.65
C ASP A 91 12.97 -30.42 25.76
N ALA A 92 13.02 -31.64 26.33
CA ALA A 92 12.58 -32.88 25.67
C ALA A 92 12.01 -33.92 26.65
N LEU A 93 10.81 -34.43 26.35
CA LEU A 93 10.17 -35.61 26.98
C LEU A 93 9.87 -35.54 28.50
N ALA A 94 9.34 -34.43 28.98
CA ALA A 94 8.53 -34.40 30.21
C ALA A 94 7.02 -34.33 29.89
N LEU A 95 6.42 -35.42 29.42
CA LEU A 95 4.97 -35.53 29.24
C LEU A 95 4.27 -35.57 30.62
N PRO A 96 3.40 -34.60 30.98
CA PRO A 96 2.52 -34.76 32.13
C PRO A 96 1.37 -35.71 31.74
N THR A 97 1.66 -37.02 31.67
CA THR A 97 0.65 -38.09 31.60
C THR A 97 -0.01 -38.27 32.97
N THR A 98 -0.54 -37.16 33.48
CA THR A 98 -1.32 -37.02 34.71
C THR A 98 -2.72 -36.53 34.34
N LEU A 99 -3.35 -37.22 33.38
CA LEU A 99 -4.82 -37.31 33.28
C LEU A 99 -5.36 -38.18 34.43
N SER A 100 -4.88 -37.92 35.64
CA SER A 100 -5.47 -38.42 36.86
C SER A 100 -6.47 -37.35 37.28
N GLY A 101 -7.76 -37.67 37.15
CA GLY A 101 -8.80 -36.84 37.77
C GLY A 101 -8.53 -36.71 39.27
N PRO A 102 -8.97 -35.61 39.93
CA PRO A 102 -8.78 -35.46 41.37
C PRO A 102 -9.27 -36.73 42.07
N PRO A 103 -8.49 -37.31 42.99
CA PRO A 103 -8.70 -38.68 43.45
C PRO A 103 -10.14 -38.84 43.90
N ALA A 104 -10.84 -39.80 43.30
CA ALA A 104 -12.18 -40.16 43.71
C ALA A 104 -12.08 -40.58 45.18
N CYS A 105 -12.51 -39.71 46.09
CA CYS A 105 -12.48 -40.01 47.52
C CYS A 105 -13.34 -41.25 47.72
N ALA A 106 -12.68 -42.39 47.97
CA ALA A 106 -13.31 -43.62 48.39
C ALA A 106 -13.94 -43.35 49.76
N TYR A 107 -15.16 -42.83 49.72
CA TYR A 107 -15.93 -42.45 50.90
C TYR A 107 -16.35 -43.75 51.58
N GLN A 108 -15.49 -44.27 52.48
CA GLN A 108 -15.77 -45.51 53.20
C GLN A 108 -17.06 -45.31 54.00
N PRO A 109 -18.15 -46.01 53.66
CA PRO A 109 -19.43 -45.82 54.34
C PRO A 109 -19.26 -46.35 55.76
N ASN A 110 -19.41 -45.48 56.77
CA ASN A 110 -19.23 -45.85 58.17
C ASN A 110 -20.26 -46.95 58.55
N PRO A 111 -19.83 -48.20 58.83
CA PRO A 111 -20.75 -49.34 58.92
C PRO A 111 -21.58 -49.39 60.21
N GLN A 112 -21.40 -48.41 61.11
CA GLN A 112 -21.85 -48.49 62.51
C GLN A 112 -23.33 -48.11 62.75
N GLN A 113 -24.01 -47.41 61.84
CA GLN A 113 -25.40 -46.97 62.07
C GLN A 113 -26.44 -48.00 61.58
N SER A 114 -26.38 -49.19 62.18
CA SER A 114 -27.48 -50.15 62.14
C SER A 114 -28.65 -49.63 62.98
N TYR A 115 -29.68 -49.10 62.33
CA TYR A 115 -30.90 -48.61 62.99
C TYR A 115 -31.62 -49.75 63.75
N ALA A 116 -31.32 -49.89 65.04
CA ALA A 116 -32.10 -50.71 65.94
C ALA A 116 -33.54 -50.20 65.97
N VAL A 117 -34.51 -51.08 65.67
CA VAL A 117 -35.93 -50.74 65.74
C VAL A 117 -36.24 -50.28 67.17
N PRO A 118 -36.85 -49.08 67.38
CA PRO A 118 -37.10 -48.57 68.72
C PRO A 118 -37.84 -49.59 69.59
N PRO A 119 -37.25 -50.06 70.70
CA PRO A 119 -37.83 -51.14 71.50
C PRO A 119 -39.05 -50.61 72.24
N PHE A 120 -40.24 -50.82 71.68
CA PHE A 120 -41.50 -50.54 72.37
C PHE A 120 -41.67 -51.54 73.53
N HIS A 121 -41.19 -51.15 74.71
CA HIS A 121 -41.18 -51.94 75.94
C HIS A 121 -42.60 -52.19 76.47
N THR A 122 -43.28 -53.12 75.80
CA THR A 122 -44.67 -53.54 76.02
C THR A 122 -44.96 -53.86 77.49
N HIS A 123 -44.03 -54.53 78.17
CA HIS A 123 -44.17 -54.86 79.60
C HIS A 123 -44.19 -53.62 80.50
N ALA A 124 -43.25 -52.69 80.31
CA ALA A 124 -43.19 -51.46 81.10
C ALA A 124 -44.40 -50.55 80.85
N PHE A 125 -44.89 -50.49 79.60
CA PHE A 125 -46.10 -49.75 79.25
C PHE A 125 -47.36 -50.32 79.92
N VAL A 126 -47.52 -51.65 79.93
CA VAL A 126 -48.65 -52.31 80.62
C VAL A 126 -48.54 -52.15 82.14
N ALA A 127 -47.36 -52.35 82.74
CA ALA A 127 -47.15 -52.19 84.18
C ALA A 127 -47.33 -50.75 84.68
N ALA A 128 -47.22 -49.74 83.81
CA ALA A 128 -47.59 -48.36 84.11
C ALA A 128 -49.12 -48.15 84.07
N LEU A 129 -49.81 -48.75 83.09
CA LEU A 129 -51.26 -48.65 82.92
C LEU A 129 -52.07 -49.47 83.94
N GLU A 130 -51.56 -50.61 84.40
CA GLU A 130 -52.22 -51.46 85.41
C GLU A 130 -52.30 -50.79 86.80
N LYS A 131 -51.64 -49.63 87.00
CA LYS A 131 -51.79 -48.78 88.19
C LYS A 131 -53.00 -47.84 88.15
N SER A 132 -53.61 -47.62 86.98
CA SER A 132 -54.70 -46.65 86.78
C SER A 132 -55.90 -47.21 86.00
N PHE A 133 -55.74 -48.35 85.31
CA PHE A 133 -56.80 -49.00 84.55
C PHE A 133 -56.83 -50.51 84.82
N PRO A 134 -58.01 -51.16 84.73
CA PRO A 134 -58.10 -52.61 84.75
C PRO A 134 -57.21 -53.26 83.69
N THR A 135 -56.55 -54.36 84.06
CA THR A 135 -55.72 -55.22 83.21
C THR A 135 -56.22 -55.45 81.78
N PRO A 136 -57.51 -55.80 81.50
CA PRO A 136 -57.97 -55.95 80.12
C PRO A 136 -57.89 -54.65 79.31
N THR A 137 -58.22 -53.50 79.91
CA THR A 137 -58.16 -52.17 79.28
C THR A 137 -56.71 -51.76 79.01
N ALA A 138 -55.81 -51.96 79.98
CA ALA A 138 -54.38 -51.71 79.82
C ALA A 138 -53.77 -52.52 78.65
N ARG A 139 -54.13 -53.80 78.53
CA ARG A 139 -53.68 -54.68 77.44
C ARG A 139 -54.29 -54.31 76.09
N SER A 140 -55.53 -53.81 76.06
CA SER A 140 -56.17 -53.31 74.85
C SER A 140 -55.49 -52.03 74.34
N LEU A 141 -55.27 -51.06 75.22
CA LEU A 141 -54.59 -49.81 74.90
C LEU A 141 -53.15 -50.05 74.39
N MET A 142 -52.41 -50.98 75.00
CA MET A 142 -51.10 -51.41 74.51
C MET A 142 -51.13 -51.97 73.09
N ARG A 143 -52.13 -52.80 72.76
CA ARG A 143 -52.27 -53.36 71.40
C ARG A 143 -52.56 -52.25 70.39
N ALA A 144 -53.39 -51.27 70.75
CA ALA A 144 -53.71 -50.12 69.91
C ALA A 144 -52.48 -49.20 69.68
N THR A 145 -51.74 -48.84 70.74
CA THR A 145 -50.53 -48.00 70.60
C THR A 145 -49.43 -48.72 69.83
N ARG A 146 -49.22 -50.02 70.06
CA ARG A 146 -48.28 -50.85 69.28
C ARG A 146 -48.66 -50.91 67.80
N ALA A 147 -49.95 -51.05 67.47
CA ALA A 147 -50.42 -51.06 66.08
C ALA A 147 -50.20 -49.71 65.38
N LEU A 148 -50.54 -48.61 66.03
CA LEU A 148 -50.32 -47.25 65.51
C LEU A 148 -48.83 -46.95 65.31
N LEU A 149 -47.98 -47.37 66.26
CA LEU A 149 -46.53 -47.19 66.14
C LEU A 149 -45.94 -48.01 64.98
N VAL A 150 -46.46 -49.21 64.73
CA VAL A 150 -46.07 -50.04 63.57
C VAL A 150 -46.54 -49.45 62.23
N ASP A 151 -47.74 -48.87 62.14
CA ASP A 151 -48.15 -48.10 60.92
C ASP A 151 -47.19 -46.93 60.68
N ARG A 152 -46.94 -46.10 61.71
CA ARG A 152 -46.14 -44.88 61.54
C ARG A 152 -44.67 -45.19 61.24
N ILE A 153 -44.05 -46.15 61.93
CA ILE A 153 -42.68 -46.60 61.57
C ILE A 153 -42.68 -47.27 60.19
N GLY A 154 -43.70 -48.06 59.86
CA GLY A 154 -43.84 -48.69 58.54
C GLY A 154 -44.04 -47.69 57.41
N ARG A 155 -44.63 -46.52 57.68
CA ARG A 155 -44.76 -45.38 56.77
C ARG A 155 -43.44 -44.63 56.62
N VAL A 156 -42.82 -44.21 57.73
CA VAL A 156 -41.52 -43.51 57.74
C VAL A 156 -40.42 -44.35 57.07
N ARG A 157 -40.46 -45.69 57.16
CA ARG A 157 -39.52 -46.59 56.46
C ARG A 157 -39.80 -46.76 54.95
N ARG A 158 -40.96 -46.31 54.44
CA ARG A 158 -41.30 -46.32 53.00
C ARG A 158 -41.14 -44.95 52.35
N GLU A 159 -41.43 -43.88 53.10
CA GLU A 159 -41.37 -42.49 52.64
C GLU A 159 -40.03 -41.81 52.97
N GLY A 160 -39.32 -42.28 54.02
CA GLY A 160 -38.05 -41.73 54.47
C GLY A 160 -36.87 -42.25 53.66
N LEU A 161 -36.03 -41.33 53.19
CA LEU A 161 -34.78 -41.63 52.49
C LEU A 161 -33.82 -42.38 53.43
N THR A 162 -33.22 -43.48 52.97
CA THR A 162 -32.18 -44.16 53.76
C THR A 162 -30.84 -43.46 53.58
N VAL A 163 -29.99 -43.45 54.62
CA VAL A 163 -28.63 -42.87 54.56
C VAL A 163 -27.84 -43.42 53.37
N LYS A 164 -27.97 -44.72 53.09
CA LYS A 164 -27.31 -45.41 51.95
C LYS A 164 -27.74 -44.86 50.58
N ASP A 165 -28.98 -44.41 50.44
CA ASP A 165 -29.44 -43.82 49.18
C ASP A 165 -28.93 -42.38 49.03
N LEU A 166 -28.88 -41.62 50.12
CA LEU A 166 -28.24 -40.30 50.15
C LEU A 166 -26.74 -40.38 49.84
N ASP A 167 -26.02 -41.35 50.42
CA ASP A 167 -24.61 -41.63 50.13
C ASP A 167 -24.39 -42.00 48.65
N ASN A 168 -25.27 -42.84 48.09
CA ASN A 168 -25.23 -43.24 46.68
C ASN A 168 -25.49 -42.05 45.73
N GLN A 169 -26.50 -41.23 46.02
CA GLN A 169 -26.76 -39.99 45.27
C GLN A 169 -25.57 -39.02 45.39
N ALA A 170 -25.01 -38.84 46.58
CA ALA A 170 -23.83 -37.99 46.79
C ALA A 170 -22.59 -38.49 46.02
N TYR A 171 -22.40 -39.81 45.92
CA TYR A 171 -21.35 -40.40 45.07
C TYR A 171 -21.58 -40.09 43.58
N LEU A 172 -22.80 -40.27 43.07
CA LEU A 172 -23.14 -39.97 41.67
C LEU A 172 -22.97 -38.47 41.34
N PHE A 173 -23.42 -37.57 42.23
CA PHE A 173 -23.16 -36.14 42.08
C PHE A 173 -21.67 -35.82 42.09
N ARG A 174 -20.87 -36.46 42.96
CA ARG A 174 -19.42 -36.25 43.03
C ARG A 174 -18.68 -36.79 41.81
N ALA A 175 -19.16 -37.88 41.21
CA ALA A 175 -18.66 -38.41 39.94
C ALA A 175 -18.96 -37.46 38.78
N ALA A 176 -20.21 -37.03 38.60
CA ALA A 176 -20.58 -36.06 37.57
C ALA A 176 -19.83 -34.71 37.74
N LEU A 177 -19.59 -34.28 38.97
CA LEU A 177 -18.79 -33.08 39.30
C LEU A 177 -17.28 -33.26 39.12
N SER A 178 -16.74 -34.48 39.03
CA SER A 178 -15.35 -34.74 38.65
C SER A 178 -15.22 -34.85 37.13
N GLU A 179 -16.18 -35.49 36.46
CA GLU A 179 -16.29 -35.58 35.00
C GLU A 179 -16.43 -34.19 34.36
N LEU A 180 -17.35 -33.35 34.83
CA LEU A 180 -17.53 -31.97 34.34
C LEU A 180 -16.25 -31.13 34.52
N ARG A 181 -15.50 -31.32 35.62
CA ARG A 181 -14.22 -30.62 35.83
C ARG A 181 -13.14 -31.13 34.88
N ALA A 182 -13.07 -32.44 34.62
CA ALA A 182 -12.15 -33.01 33.65
C ALA A 182 -12.48 -32.53 32.23
N GLU A 183 -13.76 -32.53 31.84
CA GLU A 183 -14.24 -32.04 30.55
C GLU A 183 -13.95 -30.54 30.37
N GLN A 184 -14.30 -29.70 31.35
CA GLN A 184 -14.03 -28.25 31.29
C GLN A 184 -12.52 -27.96 31.20
N THR A 185 -11.69 -28.73 31.91
CA THR A 185 -10.22 -28.62 31.81
C THR A 185 -9.71 -29.05 30.44
N ALA A 186 -10.27 -30.12 29.85
CA ALA A 186 -9.92 -30.58 28.51
C ALA A 186 -10.36 -29.59 27.41
N ARG A 187 -11.59 -29.07 27.49
CA ARG A 187 -12.13 -28.02 26.60
C ARG A 187 -11.26 -26.77 26.64
N SER A 188 -10.96 -26.24 27.83
CA SER A 188 -10.12 -25.04 27.98
C SER A 188 -8.69 -25.24 27.46
N ARG A 189 -8.10 -26.43 27.63
CA ARG A 189 -6.80 -26.78 27.02
C ARG A 189 -6.88 -26.85 25.49
N ASN A 190 -7.95 -27.41 24.93
CA ASN A 190 -8.17 -27.51 23.48
C ASN A 190 -8.43 -26.12 22.85
N GLU A 191 -9.23 -25.28 23.48
CA GLU A 191 -9.45 -23.88 23.10
C GLU A 191 -8.12 -23.10 23.13
N SER A 192 -7.32 -23.27 24.19
CA SER A 192 -5.99 -22.67 24.29
C SER A 192 -5.04 -23.12 23.17
N ALA A 193 -5.07 -24.41 22.80
CA ALA A 193 -4.29 -24.94 21.69
C ALA A 193 -4.76 -24.38 20.33
N THR A 194 -6.08 -24.27 20.14
CA THR A 194 -6.72 -23.71 18.94
C THR A 194 -6.37 -22.23 18.77
N ILE A 195 -6.45 -21.43 19.83
CA ILE A 195 -6.08 -20.00 19.80
C ILE A 195 -4.59 -19.83 19.48
N ARG A 196 -3.71 -20.67 20.04
CA ARG A 196 -2.28 -20.67 19.73
C ARG A 196 -2.01 -21.03 18.27
N SER A 197 -2.67 -22.05 17.71
CA SER A 197 -2.49 -22.44 16.32
C SER A 197 -3.00 -21.38 15.34
N ALA A 198 -4.17 -20.80 15.59
CA ALA A 198 -4.72 -19.69 14.81
C ALA A 198 -3.83 -18.44 14.86
N THR A 199 -3.31 -18.08 16.04
CA THR A 199 -2.35 -16.97 16.20
C THR A 199 -1.06 -17.22 15.41
N ALA A 200 -0.57 -18.46 15.40
CA ALA A 200 0.62 -18.85 14.66
C ALA A 200 0.39 -18.94 13.14
N ALA A 201 -0.85 -19.21 12.68
CA ALA A 201 -1.22 -19.10 11.27
C ALA A 201 -1.27 -17.63 10.85
N LEU A 202 -2.00 -16.79 11.58
CA LEU A 202 -2.15 -15.36 11.29
C LEU A 202 -0.80 -14.61 11.27
N ARG A 203 0.15 -14.96 12.14
CA ARG A 203 1.52 -14.41 12.07
C ARG A 203 2.19 -14.72 10.73
N ARG A 204 2.17 -15.98 10.28
CA ARG A 204 2.73 -16.37 8.97
C ARG A 204 2.01 -15.69 7.80
N GLU A 205 0.72 -15.41 7.93
CA GLU A 205 -0.02 -14.64 6.92
C GLU A 205 0.42 -13.17 6.87
N VAL A 206 0.66 -12.54 8.03
CA VAL A 206 1.24 -11.19 8.14
C VAL A 206 2.66 -11.16 7.60
N ASP A 207 3.52 -12.11 7.97
CA ASP A 207 4.91 -12.22 7.48
C ASP A 207 4.93 -12.38 5.95
N ARG A 208 4.05 -13.24 5.41
CA ARG A 208 3.89 -13.44 3.95
C ARG A 208 3.36 -12.19 3.25
N LEU A 209 2.48 -11.42 3.90
CA LEU A 209 1.93 -10.18 3.36
C LEU A 209 2.97 -9.05 3.36
N ASP A 210 3.81 -8.94 4.39
CA ASP A 210 4.92 -7.98 4.45
C ASP A 210 5.99 -8.28 3.37
N VAL A 211 6.38 -9.55 3.21
CA VAL A 211 7.28 -9.98 2.12
C VAL A 211 6.68 -9.64 0.76
N LYS A 212 5.41 -10.00 0.51
CA LYS A 212 4.74 -9.65 -0.75
C LYS A 212 4.64 -8.14 -0.96
N MET A 213 4.29 -7.36 0.06
CA MET A 213 4.18 -5.91 -0.06
C MET A 213 5.53 -5.26 -0.40
N LYS A 214 6.64 -5.80 0.10
CA LYS A 214 8.01 -5.37 -0.25
C LYS A 214 8.39 -5.76 -1.67
N GLU A 215 7.96 -6.93 -2.15
CA GLU A 215 8.13 -7.38 -3.54
C GLU A 215 7.31 -6.51 -4.50
N ASP A 216 6.01 -6.33 -4.26
CA ASP A 216 5.10 -5.49 -5.07
C ASP A 216 5.60 -4.03 -5.12
N LEU A 217 6.04 -3.46 -3.98
CA LEU A 217 6.61 -2.11 -3.90
C LEU A 217 7.98 -2.00 -4.60
N GLY A 218 8.79 -3.06 -4.52
CA GLY A 218 10.08 -3.14 -5.20
C GLY A 218 9.92 -3.13 -6.73
N THR A 219 8.99 -3.94 -7.22
CA THR A 219 8.58 -4.01 -8.63
C THR A 219 8.02 -2.68 -9.10
N LEU A 220 7.01 -2.13 -8.41
CA LEU A 220 6.41 -0.84 -8.77
C LEU A 220 7.44 0.31 -8.77
N LYS A 221 8.39 0.32 -7.83
CA LYS A 221 9.49 1.29 -7.83
C LYS A 221 10.42 1.11 -9.04
N HIS A 222 10.70 -0.13 -9.44
CA HIS A 222 11.52 -0.42 -10.63
C HIS A 222 10.80 0.02 -11.91
N ASP A 223 9.50 -0.30 -12.04
CA ASP A 223 8.68 0.09 -13.19
C ASP A 223 8.58 1.61 -13.33
N ILE A 224 8.34 2.33 -12.23
CA ILE A 224 8.32 3.80 -12.21
C ILE A 224 9.70 4.37 -12.59
N GLN A 225 10.81 3.79 -12.10
CA GLN A 225 12.16 4.24 -12.45
C GLN A 225 12.44 4.00 -13.95
N MET A 226 12.02 2.85 -14.49
CA MET A 226 12.13 2.51 -15.90
C MET A 226 11.30 3.44 -16.78
N GLU A 227 10.05 3.76 -16.41
CA GLU A 227 9.22 4.71 -17.15
C GLU A 227 9.82 6.12 -17.10
N LEU A 228 10.29 6.56 -15.93
CA LEU A 228 10.92 7.88 -15.73
C LEU A 228 12.16 8.02 -16.61
N ASP A 229 13.11 7.07 -16.54
CA ASP A 229 14.32 7.14 -17.37
C ASP A 229 14.01 6.93 -18.87
N THR A 230 12.95 6.18 -19.22
CA THR A 230 12.45 6.08 -20.60
C THR A 230 11.94 7.43 -21.10
N ARG A 231 11.00 8.09 -20.40
CA ARG A 231 10.47 9.43 -20.75
C ARG A 231 11.56 10.50 -20.78
N LYS A 232 12.53 10.41 -19.88
CA LYS A 232 13.69 11.32 -19.79
C LYS A 232 14.69 11.09 -20.93
N ASN A 233 14.85 9.86 -21.40
CA ASN A 233 15.59 9.56 -22.62
C ASN A 233 14.84 10.01 -23.87
N GLU A 234 13.52 9.78 -23.94
CA GLU A 234 12.65 10.24 -25.02
C GLU A 234 12.67 11.76 -25.16
N SER A 235 12.46 12.51 -24.07
CA SER A 235 12.56 13.97 -24.05
C SER A 235 13.93 14.48 -24.50
N LYS A 236 15.03 13.81 -24.09
CA LYS A 236 16.38 14.11 -24.60
C LYS A 236 16.54 13.79 -26.09
N ALA A 237 15.90 12.74 -26.60
CA ALA A 237 15.92 12.40 -28.02
C ALA A 237 15.12 13.41 -28.85
N GLN A 238 13.93 13.82 -28.39
CA GLN A 238 13.13 14.88 -29.00
C GLN A 238 13.90 16.21 -29.05
N LEU A 239 14.57 16.62 -27.96
CA LEU A 239 15.40 17.82 -27.93
C LEU A 239 16.59 17.73 -28.92
N LYS A 240 17.29 16.59 -28.98
CA LYS A 240 18.36 16.36 -29.98
C LYS A 240 17.83 16.44 -31.41
N GLN A 241 16.65 15.85 -31.67
CA GLN A 241 16.01 15.90 -32.98
C GLN A 241 15.64 17.34 -33.37
N GLN A 242 15.19 18.16 -32.43
CA GLN A 242 14.97 19.59 -32.64
C GLN A 242 16.28 20.34 -32.94
N THR A 243 17.37 20.08 -32.20
CA THR A 243 18.69 20.66 -32.50
C THR A 243 19.14 20.33 -33.93
N ILE A 244 19.04 19.05 -34.33
CA ILE A 244 19.42 18.59 -35.68
C ILE A 244 18.55 19.27 -36.75
N ALA A 245 17.24 19.39 -36.53
CA ALA A 245 16.34 20.07 -37.46
C ALA A 245 16.65 21.58 -37.60
N ILE A 246 17.03 22.24 -36.50
CA ILE A 246 17.48 23.65 -36.51
C ILE A 246 18.79 23.79 -37.30
N GLU A 247 19.74 22.88 -37.11
CA GLU A 247 21.02 22.87 -37.84
C GLU A 247 20.82 22.59 -39.34
N GLU A 248 19.91 21.67 -39.70
CA GLU A 248 19.54 21.37 -41.09
C GLU A 248 18.89 22.60 -41.78
N VAL A 249 17.98 23.29 -41.10
CA VAL A 249 17.35 24.53 -41.59
C VAL A 249 18.38 25.65 -41.74
N LEU A 250 19.31 25.79 -40.78
CA LEU A 250 20.37 26.80 -40.84
C LEU A 250 21.34 26.53 -42.00
N ASN A 251 21.73 25.28 -42.22
CA ASN A 251 22.57 24.88 -43.36
C ASN A 251 21.85 25.16 -44.70
N LYS A 252 20.58 24.80 -44.82
CA LYS A 252 19.74 25.12 -45.99
C LYS A 252 19.61 26.64 -46.22
N ALA A 253 19.49 27.44 -45.16
CA ALA A 253 19.47 28.90 -45.25
C ALA A 253 20.80 29.48 -45.74
N ILE A 254 21.95 28.94 -45.30
CA ILE A 254 23.28 29.36 -45.78
C ILE A 254 23.46 29.01 -47.26
N ILE A 255 23.09 27.80 -47.68
CA ILE A 255 23.19 27.36 -49.08
C ILE A 255 22.31 28.23 -49.98
N THR A 256 21.03 28.38 -49.67
CA THR A 256 20.10 29.21 -50.46
C THR A 256 20.47 30.70 -50.48
N LEU A 257 21.09 31.23 -49.41
CA LEU A 257 21.66 32.59 -49.41
C LEU A 257 22.89 32.70 -50.33
N SER A 258 23.74 31.67 -50.39
CA SER A 258 24.86 31.59 -51.33
C SER A 258 24.38 31.50 -52.78
N ASP A 259 23.38 30.66 -53.06
CA ASP A 259 22.77 30.53 -54.39
C ASP A 259 22.10 31.84 -54.83
N LEU A 260 21.33 32.48 -53.94
CA LEU A 260 20.71 33.78 -54.21
C LEU A 260 21.77 34.87 -54.49
N ARG A 261 22.89 34.85 -53.77
CA ARG A 261 24.02 35.76 -54.04
C ARG A 261 24.67 35.47 -55.40
N ALA A 262 24.92 34.20 -55.73
CA ALA A 262 25.47 33.82 -57.03
C ALA A 262 24.53 34.28 -58.17
N ASN A 263 23.22 34.08 -58.02
CA ASN A 263 22.21 34.56 -58.96
C ASN A 263 22.19 36.10 -59.07
N MET A 264 22.37 36.85 -57.98
CA MET A 264 22.51 38.31 -58.03
C MET A 264 23.79 38.75 -58.75
N GLU A 265 24.89 38.04 -58.57
CA GLU A 265 26.15 38.30 -59.28
C GLU A 265 26.02 37.93 -60.77
N GLU A 266 25.34 36.83 -61.14
CA GLU A 266 25.01 36.48 -62.53
C GLU A 266 24.12 37.52 -63.20
N VAL A 267 23.05 37.99 -62.54
CA VAL A 267 22.17 39.05 -63.07
C VAL A 267 22.96 40.33 -63.34
N LYS A 268 23.91 40.70 -62.46
CA LYS A 268 24.83 41.83 -62.69
C LYS A 268 25.73 41.59 -63.89
N TRP A 269 26.31 40.39 -64.04
CA TRP A 269 27.14 40.04 -65.21
C TRP A 269 26.34 40.03 -66.53
N ASN A 270 25.12 39.51 -66.52
CA ASN A 270 24.28 39.46 -67.71
C ASN A 270 23.81 40.87 -68.12
N ASN A 271 23.37 41.69 -67.16
CA ASN A 271 23.03 43.09 -67.43
C ASN A 271 24.24 43.89 -67.96
N MET A 272 25.44 43.65 -67.41
CA MET A 272 26.68 44.26 -67.90
C MET A 272 26.97 43.83 -69.36
N ARG A 273 26.89 42.53 -69.68
CA ARG A 273 27.06 42.01 -71.04
C ARG A 273 26.04 42.61 -72.01
N GLN A 274 24.77 42.69 -71.60
CA GLN A 274 23.69 43.26 -72.41
C GLN A 274 23.88 44.76 -72.65
N ALA A 275 24.31 45.52 -71.64
CA ALA A 275 24.62 46.95 -71.77
C ALA A 275 25.82 47.19 -72.71
N VAL A 276 26.89 46.39 -72.60
CA VAL A 276 28.06 46.46 -73.51
C VAL A 276 27.66 46.10 -74.94
N ALA A 277 26.84 45.06 -75.14
CA ALA A 277 26.34 44.68 -76.46
C ALA A 277 25.44 45.77 -77.08
N ALA A 278 24.54 46.36 -76.28
CA ALA A 278 23.68 47.46 -76.72
C ALA A 278 24.48 48.72 -77.10
N LEU A 279 25.50 49.08 -76.31
CA LEU A 279 26.39 50.20 -76.61
C LEU A 279 27.22 49.94 -77.88
N GLY A 280 27.74 48.72 -78.05
CA GLY A 280 28.45 48.32 -79.27
C GLY A 280 27.55 48.39 -80.51
N ALA A 281 26.32 47.90 -80.41
CA ALA A 281 25.33 48.00 -81.49
C ALA A 281 24.94 49.47 -81.80
N PHE A 282 24.83 50.32 -80.79
CA PHE A 282 24.56 51.75 -80.97
C PHE A 282 25.70 52.47 -81.69
N VAL A 283 26.96 52.23 -81.30
CA VAL A 283 28.13 52.79 -82.00
C VAL A 283 28.21 52.27 -83.44
N LEU A 284 27.99 50.97 -83.67
CA LEU A 284 27.96 50.39 -85.01
C LEU A 284 26.84 51.01 -85.88
N SER A 285 25.66 51.26 -85.30
CA SER A 285 24.56 51.94 -85.98
C SER A 285 24.88 53.39 -86.34
N ILE A 286 25.69 54.10 -85.54
CA ILE A 286 26.16 55.46 -85.87
C ILE A 286 27.16 55.41 -87.03
N VAL A 287 28.09 54.44 -87.04
CA VAL A 287 29.05 54.28 -88.15
C VAL A 287 28.33 53.94 -89.46
N ILE A 288 27.41 52.96 -89.44
CA ILE A 288 26.60 52.59 -90.62
C ILE A 288 25.73 53.77 -91.07
N GLY A 289 25.17 54.54 -90.12
CA GLY A 289 24.43 55.77 -90.41
C GLY A 289 25.31 56.82 -91.09
N MET A 290 26.52 57.06 -90.60
CA MET A 290 27.48 57.99 -91.21
C MET A 290 27.85 57.58 -92.63
N GLU A 291 28.15 56.31 -92.89
CA GLU A 291 28.43 55.82 -94.26
C GLU A 291 27.23 55.96 -95.21
N LEU A 292 25.99 55.85 -94.71
CA LEU A 292 24.77 56.14 -95.47
C LEU A 292 24.54 57.64 -95.72
N TYR A 293 25.02 58.52 -94.84
CA TYR A 293 24.92 59.97 -94.98
C TYR A 293 26.07 60.59 -95.81
N THR A 294 27.30 60.07 -95.72
CA THR A 294 28.44 60.54 -96.53
C THR A 294 28.24 60.28 -98.02
N PHE A 295 27.52 59.21 -98.38
CA PHE A 295 27.11 58.90 -99.75
C PHE A 295 26.08 59.89 -100.36
N ARG A 296 25.68 60.95 -99.65
CA ARG A 296 24.65 61.91 -100.07
C ARG A 296 25.06 63.40 -99.96
N GLN A 297 26.27 63.77 -100.39
CA GLN A 297 26.71 65.18 -100.45
C GLN A 297 27.22 65.60 -101.84
N PRO A 298 26.57 66.59 -102.52
CA PRO A 298 27.08 67.22 -103.75
C PRO A 298 28.23 68.23 -103.48
N LYS A 299 28.94 68.63 -104.55
CA LYS A 299 30.21 69.38 -104.49
C LYS A 299 30.05 70.93 -104.64
N PRO A 300 30.84 71.76 -103.93
CA PRO A 300 30.74 73.24 -103.98
C PRO A 300 31.55 73.93 -105.12
N PRO A 301 31.23 75.20 -105.48
CA PRO A 301 31.87 75.97 -106.57
C PRO A 301 32.91 77.04 -106.11
N PRO A 302 33.73 77.63 -107.04
CA PRO A 302 34.85 78.55 -106.74
C PRO A 302 34.61 80.06 -107.10
N PRO A 303 35.52 80.99 -106.69
CA PRO A 303 35.34 82.47 -106.78
C PRO A 303 36.11 83.17 -107.94
N PRO A 304 35.67 84.39 -108.36
CA PRO A 304 36.54 85.60 -108.38
C PRO A 304 35.74 86.95 -108.25
N PRO A 305 36.32 88.15 -108.49
CA PRO A 305 37.49 88.82 -107.89
C PRO A 305 37.12 90.20 -107.23
N ALA A 306 38.10 91.01 -106.82
CA ALA A 306 37.90 92.24 -106.01
C ALA A 306 38.05 93.59 -106.76
N VAL A 307 37.43 94.66 -106.23
CA VAL A 307 37.70 96.09 -106.55
C VAL A 307 37.58 96.93 -105.26
N LEU A 308 38.41 97.98 -105.10
CA LEU A 308 38.45 98.84 -103.91
C LEU A 308 37.39 99.95 -103.91
N LYS A 309 37.02 100.43 -102.71
CA LYS A 309 37.16 101.87 -102.42
C LYS A 309 37.44 102.15 -100.93
N GLU A 310 37.91 103.36 -100.67
CA GLU A 310 38.64 103.80 -99.47
C GLU A 310 37.98 105.07 -98.89
N ARG A 311 37.95 105.25 -97.55
CA ARG A 311 38.55 106.40 -96.80
C ARG A 311 38.19 106.45 -95.30
N SER A 312 39.19 106.85 -94.50
CA SER A 312 39.21 107.18 -93.05
C SER A 312 38.54 108.58 -92.78
N PRO A 313 38.41 109.16 -91.54
CA PRO A 313 39.10 108.85 -90.27
C PRO A 313 38.17 108.96 -88.98
N PRO A 314 38.55 109.43 -87.75
CA PRO A 314 38.28 108.63 -86.53
C PRO A 314 37.76 109.39 -85.26
N ASN A 315 37.75 108.67 -84.12
CA ASN A 315 37.95 109.14 -82.73
C ASN A 315 36.73 109.63 -81.89
N GLY A 316 36.87 109.52 -80.54
CA GLY A 316 35.87 109.83 -79.49
C GLY A 316 35.11 108.58 -79.02
N GLU A 317 35.33 107.94 -77.87
CA GLU A 317 35.45 108.34 -76.44
C GLU A 317 34.12 108.38 -75.64
N ALA A 318 34.21 107.95 -74.38
CA ALA A 318 33.27 108.15 -73.26
C ALA A 318 31.87 107.47 -73.31
N VAL A 319 31.17 107.19 -72.19
CA VAL A 319 31.57 106.66 -70.85
C VAL A 319 30.28 106.27 -70.08
N SER A 320 30.33 105.24 -69.22
CA SER A 320 29.30 104.91 -68.18
C SER A 320 27.87 104.56 -68.67
N GLN A 321 26.90 104.16 -67.81
CA GLN A 321 26.83 103.22 -66.66
C GLN A 321 25.36 103.21 -66.16
N VAL A 322 24.96 102.24 -65.32
CA VAL A 322 23.72 102.25 -64.47
C VAL A 322 22.40 102.05 -65.25
N SER A 323 21.39 101.33 -64.74
CA SER A 323 21.25 100.62 -63.45
C SER A 323 21.35 99.10 -63.59
#